data_AF-A0AB37ZQ39-F1
#
_entry.id   AF-A0AB37ZQ39-F1
#
_cell.length_a   1.000
_cell.length_b   1.000
_cell.length_c   1.000
_cell.angle_alpha   90.00
_cell.angle_beta   90.00
_cell.angle_gamma   90.00
#
_symmetry.space_group_name_H-M   'P 1'
#
loop_
_entity.id
_entity.type
_entity.pdbx_description
1 polymer ?
#
loop_
_entity_poly.entity_id
_entity_poly.type
_entity_poly.pdbx_seq_one_letter_code
_entity_poly.pdbx_strand_id
1 'polypeptide(L)'
;MQSHNYVQGVSGWKLDKVTGEFEINSAKISVGGLPEQPQMITVTAGEWAARDLPENAWEYYAFIGSEITKIPAEYRASAKISTSDESYEPGFADIRVMLTYERRETAEELSARMKKSRGAGYSIKKEGEKFTFLHDGVPRIVLGNLDKADEKIETPFAVEGDQVSLAQAFIDAGKLSPVWGVRTTTNAAGQTVLAGVGAGLGCMCEGGYTGTPDDKAEKAEVKIDCTVDASKALDQISKLISTTELAQSIESLKVRIEHEHSSRVCADDTLSCRISAVEAGLNSLRAKQ
;
A
#
# COMPACT_ATOMS: atom_id res chain seq x y z
N MET A 1 13.40 -10.71 -26.88
CA MET A 1 14.30 -11.23 -25.82
C MET A 1 13.91 -12.68 -25.57
N GLN A 2 14.84 -13.61 -25.42
CA GLN A 2 14.48 -15.02 -25.23
C GLN A 2 15.51 -15.75 -24.36
N SER A 3 15.09 -16.86 -23.75
CA SER A 3 16.00 -17.76 -23.04
C SER A 3 16.91 -18.53 -24.00
N HIS A 4 18.06 -18.96 -23.51
CA HIS A 4 19.04 -19.76 -24.26
C HIS A 4 18.50 -21.12 -24.76
N ASN A 5 17.52 -21.70 -24.07
CA ASN A 5 16.87 -22.97 -24.42
C ASN A 5 15.49 -22.78 -25.07
N TYR A 6 15.23 -21.61 -25.67
CA TYR A 6 13.95 -21.35 -26.31
C TYR A 6 13.78 -22.23 -27.55
N VAL A 7 12.73 -23.06 -27.53
CA VAL A 7 12.22 -23.82 -28.66
C VAL A 7 10.71 -23.59 -28.68
N GLN A 8 10.21 -23.01 -29.79
CA GLN A 8 8.82 -22.61 -29.93
C GLN A 8 7.87 -23.79 -29.64
N GLY A 9 6.90 -23.57 -28.75
CA GLY A 9 5.95 -24.60 -28.31
C GLY A 9 6.53 -25.78 -27.52
N VAL A 10 7.83 -25.78 -27.17
CA VAL A 10 8.48 -26.92 -26.51
C VAL A 10 9.17 -26.53 -25.20
N SER A 11 10.05 -25.52 -25.21
CA SER A 11 10.82 -25.13 -24.03
C SER A 11 11.22 -23.66 -24.01
N GLY A 12 11.54 -23.14 -22.83
CA GLY A 12 12.10 -21.80 -22.64
C GLY A 12 11.05 -20.69 -22.65
N TRP A 13 11.49 -19.44 -22.81
CA TRP A 13 10.62 -18.27 -22.90
C TRP A 13 11.07 -17.29 -23.98
N LYS A 14 10.11 -16.54 -24.53
CA LYS A 14 10.33 -15.47 -25.51
C LYS A 14 9.43 -14.28 -25.18
N LEU A 15 10.00 -13.08 -25.21
CA LEU A 15 9.31 -11.80 -25.17
C LEU A 15 9.56 -11.08 -26.51
N ASP A 16 8.53 -10.88 -27.29
CA ASP A 16 8.55 -9.99 -28.44
C ASP A 16 8.49 -8.53 -27.95
N LYS A 17 9.49 -7.73 -28.31
CA LYS A 17 9.58 -6.34 -27.86
C LYS A 17 8.74 -5.38 -28.70
N VAL A 18 8.31 -5.79 -29.90
CA VAL A 18 7.55 -4.97 -30.83
C VAL A 18 6.05 -5.18 -30.62
N THR A 19 5.63 -6.45 -30.49
CA THR A 19 4.21 -6.79 -30.27
C THR A 19 3.85 -6.84 -28.78
N GLY A 20 4.83 -7.02 -27.89
CA GLY A 20 4.62 -7.23 -26.46
C GLY A 20 4.23 -8.66 -26.10
N GLU A 21 4.21 -9.58 -27.06
CA GLU A 21 3.83 -10.98 -26.82
C GLU A 21 4.86 -11.69 -25.95
N PHE A 22 4.38 -12.40 -24.93
CA PHE A 22 5.22 -13.16 -24.01
C PHE A 22 4.79 -14.63 -23.99
N GLU A 23 5.72 -15.51 -24.34
CA GLU A 23 5.54 -16.96 -24.42
C GLU A 23 6.46 -17.64 -23.39
N ILE A 24 5.91 -18.56 -22.59
CA ILE A 24 6.66 -19.46 -21.72
C ILE A 24 6.24 -20.90 -22.04
N ASN A 25 7.19 -21.72 -22.46
CA ASN A 25 7.03 -23.15 -22.67
C ASN A 25 7.77 -23.90 -21.56
N SER A 26 7.04 -24.41 -20.57
CA SER A 26 7.61 -25.28 -19.54
C SER A 26 6.55 -26.25 -19.00
N ALA A 27 6.98 -27.48 -18.72
CA ALA A 27 6.15 -28.47 -18.01
C ALA A 27 5.88 -28.07 -16.54
N LYS A 28 6.73 -27.21 -15.96
CA LYS A 28 6.56 -26.66 -14.61
C LYS A 28 7.03 -25.20 -14.60
N ILE A 29 6.12 -24.28 -14.33
CA ILE A 29 6.46 -22.88 -14.09
C ILE A 29 6.49 -22.68 -12.56
N SER A 30 7.69 -22.55 -12.00
CA SER A 30 7.87 -22.15 -10.60
C SER A 30 8.36 -20.70 -10.58
N VAL A 31 7.48 -19.76 -10.25
CA VAL A 31 7.86 -18.37 -9.99
C VAL A 31 8.05 -18.23 -8.48
N GLY A 32 9.28 -17.91 -8.04
CA GLY A 32 9.56 -17.57 -6.64
C GLY A 32 9.41 -18.71 -5.62
N GLY A 33 9.46 -19.98 -6.05
CA GLY A 33 9.41 -21.12 -5.12
C GLY A 33 10.63 -21.14 -4.20
N LEU A 34 10.41 -21.03 -2.88
CA LEU A 34 11.49 -21.24 -1.91
C LEU A 34 11.95 -22.71 -2.00
N PRO A 35 13.27 -23.00 -1.98
CA PRO A 35 13.79 -24.37 -2.07
C PRO A 35 13.11 -25.35 -1.13
N GLU A 36 12.72 -26.52 -1.64
CA GLU A 36 12.04 -27.57 -0.86
C GLU A 36 12.97 -28.27 0.16
N GLN A 37 14.28 -28.04 0.04
CA GLN A 37 15.27 -28.60 0.94
C GLN A 37 15.52 -27.66 2.12
N PRO A 38 15.90 -28.20 3.31
CA PRO A 38 16.32 -27.39 4.45
C PRO A 38 17.48 -26.46 4.07
N GLN A 39 17.35 -25.18 4.44
CA GLN A 39 18.35 -24.16 4.15
C GLN A 39 19.23 -23.88 5.37
N MET A 40 20.41 -23.31 5.14
CA MET A 40 21.20 -22.71 6.21
C MET A 40 20.49 -21.43 6.68
N ILE A 41 20.26 -21.34 7.97
CA ILE A 41 19.63 -20.18 8.62
C ILE A 41 20.52 -19.66 9.74
N THR A 42 20.42 -18.35 9.96
CA THR A 42 20.97 -17.69 11.14
C THR A 42 19.91 -17.71 12.23
N VAL A 43 20.24 -18.31 13.36
CA VAL A 43 19.37 -18.38 14.54
C VAL A 43 19.88 -17.42 15.59
N THR A 44 19.00 -16.53 16.07
CA THR A 44 19.28 -15.65 17.20
C THR A 44 19.13 -16.46 18.49
N ALA A 45 20.24 -16.72 19.18
CA ALA A 45 20.26 -17.37 20.49
C ALA A 45 19.97 -16.39 21.63
N GLY A 46 20.28 -15.10 21.44
CA GLY A 46 19.97 -14.06 22.39
C GLY A 46 20.13 -12.67 21.80
N GLU A 47 19.36 -11.73 22.33
CA GLU A 47 19.35 -10.33 21.94
C GLU A 47 19.12 -9.48 23.19
N TRP A 48 20.00 -8.51 23.41
CA TRP A 48 19.97 -7.66 24.60
C TRP A 48 20.27 -6.22 24.22
N ALA A 49 19.66 -5.27 24.91
CA ALA A 49 20.15 -3.89 24.85
C ALA A 49 21.53 -3.85 25.52
N ALA A 50 22.47 -3.08 24.96
CA ALA A 50 23.82 -2.98 25.49
C ALA A 50 23.84 -2.52 26.96
N ARG A 51 22.87 -1.70 27.37
CA ARG A 51 22.67 -1.22 28.75
C ARG A 51 22.23 -2.30 29.74
N ASP A 52 21.64 -3.40 29.26
CA ASP A 52 21.15 -4.49 30.11
C ASP A 52 22.25 -5.55 30.33
N LEU A 53 23.38 -5.43 29.65
CA LEU A 53 24.52 -6.32 29.78
C LEU A 53 25.47 -5.83 30.87
N PRO A 54 26.20 -6.74 31.54
CA PRO A 54 27.18 -6.34 32.55
C PRO A 54 28.24 -5.40 31.96
N GLU A 55 28.47 -4.26 32.62
CA GLU A 55 29.51 -3.31 32.22
C GLU A 55 30.92 -3.84 32.48
N ASN A 56 31.06 -4.68 33.51
CA ASN A 56 32.34 -5.31 33.84
C ASN A 56 32.70 -6.36 32.79
N ALA A 57 33.89 -6.25 32.19
CA ALA A 57 34.32 -7.16 31.13
C ALA A 57 34.34 -8.64 31.55
N TRP A 58 34.72 -8.96 32.78
CA TRP A 58 34.76 -10.33 33.27
C TRP A 58 33.34 -10.91 33.41
N GLU A 59 32.43 -10.14 33.99
CA GLU A 59 31.02 -10.52 34.13
C GLU A 59 30.32 -10.62 32.77
N TYR A 60 30.65 -9.72 31.84
CA TYR A 60 30.17 -9.76 30.45
C TYR A 60 30.59 -11.07 29.77
N TYR A 61 31.88 -11.43 29.84
CA TYR A 61 32.37 -12.67 29.25
C TYR A 61 31.75 -13.91 29.91
N ALA A 62 31.59 -13.90 31.23
CA ALA A 62 30.92 -14.98 31.95
C ALA A 62 29.46 -15.13 31.52
N PHE A 63 28.73 -14.01 31.40
CA PHE A 63 27.35 -13.98 30.93
C PHE A 63 27.24 -14.54 29.51
N ILE A 64 27.96 -13.97 28.55
CA ILE A 64 27.91 -14.41 27.15
C ILE A 64 28.39 -15.86 27.00
N GLY A 65 29.41 -16.28 27.75
CA GLY A 65 29.87 -17.67 27.79
C GLY A 65 28.78 -18.64 28.26
N SER A 66 27.97 -18.23 29.25
CA SER A 66 26.82 -19.01 29.71
C SER A 66 25.73 -19.12 28.63
N GLU A 67 25.48 -18.05 27.87
CA GLU A 67 24.52 -18.06 26.76
C GLU A 67 25.01 -18.93 25.59
N ILE A 68 26.29 -18.87 25.24
CA ILE A 68 26.91 -19.76 24.24
C ILE A 68 26.78 -21.23 24.65
N THR A 69 26.85 -21.53 25.95
CA THR A 69 26.71 -22.90 26.45
C THR A 69 25.30 -23.46 26.22
N LYS A 70 24.27 -22.60 26.13
CA LYS A 70 22.90 -23.01 25.79
C LYS A 70 22.73 -23.39 24.32
N ILE A 71 23.60 -22.91 23.43
CA ILE A 71 23.62 -23.31 22.02
C ILE A 71 24.08 -24.78 21.92
N PRO A 72 23.44 -25.63 21.09
CA PRO A 72 23.88 -27.01 20.89
C PRO A 72 25.35 -27.08 20.47
N ALA A 73 26.07 -28.07 21.01
CA ALA A 73 27.53 -28.15 20.93
C ALA A 73 28.05 -28.16 19.48
N GLU A 74 27.31 -28.81 18.58
CA GLU A 74 27.59 -28.92 17.15
C GLU A 74 27.52 -27.58 16.40
N TYR A 75 26.83 -26.56 16.94
CA TYR A 75 26.68 -25.25 16.30
C TYR A 75 27.49 -24.14 16.96
N ARG A 76 28.04 -24.36 18.16
CA ARG A 76 28.80 -23.34 18.91
C ARG A 76 29.97 -22.74 18.11
N ALA A 77 30.61 -23.53 17.25
CA ALA A 77 31.71 -23.06 16.41
C ALA A 77 31.30 -21.99 15.39
N SER A 78 30.02 -21.92 15.04
CA SER A 78 29.45 -20.90 14.15
C SER A 78 28.89 -19.69 14.90
N ALA A 79 28.91 -19.72 16.24
CA ALA A 79 28.31 -18.66 17.05
C ALA A 79 29.07 -17.34 16.89
N LYS A 80 28.34 -16.25 16.69
CA LYS A 80 28.86 -14.90 16.46
C LYS A 80 28.13 -13.91 17.35
N ILE A 81 28.90 -13.00 17.94
CA ILE A 81 28.38 -11.84 18.65
C ILE A 81 28.50 -10.66 17.71
N SER A 82 27.41 -9.91 17.54
CA SER A 82 27.38 -8.68 16.76
C SER A 82 26.70 -7.59 17.54
N THR A 83 27.16 -6.36 17.36
CA THR A 83 26.53 -5.17 17.93
C THR A 83 25.97 -4.33 16.80
N SER A 84 24.68 -3.97 16.87
CA SER A 84 24.00 -3.09 15.93
C SER A 84 23.45 -1.87 16.66
N ASP A 85 23.36 -0.75 15.95
CA ASP A 85 22.69 0.46 16.40
C ASP A 85 21.35 0.56 15.66
N GLU A 86 20.25 0.43 16.40
CA GLU A 86 18.87 0.50 15.87
C GLU A 86 18.22 1.86 16.19
N SER A 87 19.01 2.87 16.53
CA SER A 87 18.52 4.21 16.84
C SER A 87 17.89 4.86 15.60
N TYR A 88 16.58 5.14 15.67
CA TYR A 88 15.87 5.89 14.64
C TYR A 88 15.68 7.37 15.01
N GLU A 89 15.74 7.70 16.31
CA GLU A 89 15.50 9.04 16.83
C GLU A 89 16.76 9.67 17.47
N PRO A 90 17.06 10.95 17.18
CA PRO A 90 18.15 11.67 17.82
C PRO A 90 17.94 11.74 19.35
N GLY A 91 18.87 11.17 20.12
CA GLY A 91 18.87 11.21 21.59
C GLY A 91 18.49 9.91 22.29
N PHE A 92 18.02 8.89 21.55
CA PHE A 92 17.71 7.57 22.10
C PHE A 92 18.59 6.52 21.43
N ALA A 93 19.77 6.27 22.01
CA ALA A 93 20.65 5.20 21.54
C ALA A 93 20.02 3.82 21.85
N ASP A 94 19.58 3.08 20.83
CA ASP A 94 19.17 1.68 20.93
C ASP A 94 20.25 0.76 20.37
N ILE A 95 21.33 0.62 21.14
CA ILE A 95 22.43 -0.28 20.80
C ILE A 95 22.05 -1.70 21.26
N ARG A 96 22.01 -2.64 20.32
CA ARG A 96 21.67 -4.05 20.56
C ARG A 96 22.89 -4.93 20.38
N VAL A 97 23.02 -5.91 21.27
CA VAL A 97 23.99 -7.01 21.14
C VAL A 97 23.23 -8.28 20.84
N MET A 98 23.58 -8.94 19.75
CA MET A 98 22.99 -10.19 19.32
C MET A 98 24.02 -11.31 19.39
N LEU A 99 23.60 -12.46 19.93
CA LEU A 99 24.29 -13.74 19.80
C LEU A 99 23.55 -14.59 18.79
N THR A 100 24.20 -14.92 17.68
CA THR A 100 23.63 -15.72 16.59
C THR A 100 24.48 -16.94 16.31
N TYR A 101 23.91 -17.97 15.69
CA TYR A 101 24.65 -19.12 15.17
C TYR A 101 23.98 -19.66 13.90
N GLU A 102 24.71 -20.46 13.13
CA GLU A 102 24.23 -21.00 11.86
C GLU A 102 23.87 -22.49 12.01
N ARG A 103 22.69 -22.87 11.53
CA ARG A 103 22.29 -24.28 11.40
C ARG A 103 21.38 -24.50 10.21
N ARG A 104 21.13 -25.76 9.85
CA ARG A 104 20.06 -26.08 8.90
C ARG A 104 18.69 -25.94 9.57
N GLU A 105 17.70 -25.52 8.78
CA GLU A 105 16.29 -25.57 9.16
C GLU A 105 15.91 -26.98 9.66
N THR A 106 15.07 -27.01 10.69
CA THR A 106 14.39 -28.23 11.13
C THR A 106 13.28 -28.62 10.16
N ALA A 107 12.78 -29.85 10.29
CA ALA A 107 11.63 -30.31 9.51
C ALA A 107 10.38 -29.45 9.78
N GLU A 108 10.17 -29.00 11.03
CA GLU A 108 9.06 -28.09 11.35
C GLU A 108 9.21 -26.72 10.67
N GLU A 109 10.39 -26.09 10.77
CA GLU A 109 10.68 -24.79 10.14
C GLU A 109 10.53 -24.85 8.61
N LEU A 110 11.05 -25.92 7.99
CA LEU A 110 10.85 -26.19 6.57
C LEU A 110 9.36 -26.29 6.23
N SER A 111 8.60 -27.07 7.01
CA SER A 111 7.16 -27.24 6.79
C SER A 111 6.40 -25.91 6.94
N ALA A 112 6.79 -25.07 7.90
CA ALA A 112 6.21 -23.77 8.14
C ALA A 112 6.51 -22.81 6.98
N ARG A 113 7.75 -22.79 6.48
CA ARG A 113 8.15 -22.01 5.30
C ARG A 113 7.35 -22.43 4.07
N MET A 114 7.21 -23.74 3.84
CA MET A 114 6.43 -24.28 2.73
C MET A 114 4.94 -23.93 2.84
N LYS A 115 4.36 -23.99 4.04
CA LYS A 115 2.97 -23.54 4.28
C LYS A 115 2.80 -22.05 4.01
N LYS A 116 3.71 -21.20 4.52
CA LYS A 116 3.68 -19.74 4.31
C LYS A 116 3.78 -19.38 2.82
N SER A 117 4.60 -20.11 2.06
CA SER A 117 4.73 -19.90 0.61
C SER A 117 3.49 -20.29 -0.20
N ARG A 118 2.63 -21.19 0.32
CA ARG A 118 1.39 -21.62 -0.33
C ARG A 118 0.17 -20.79 0.06
N GLY A 119 0.23 -20.12 1.21
CA GLY A 119 -0.91 -19.43 1.82
C GLY A 119 -0.92 -17.92 1.69
N ALA A 120 0.14 -17.28 1.17
CA ALA A 120 0.20 -15.83 1.08
C ALA A 120 0.00 -15.36 -0.37
N GLY A 121 -1.14 -14.72 -0.63
CA GLY A 121 -1.39 -13.99 -1.87
C GLY A 121 -2.16 -14.76 -2.94
N TYR A 122 -1.97 -14.33 -4.19
CA TYR A 122 -2.72 -14.86 -5.33
C TYR A 122 -2.07 -16.14 -5.87
N SER A 123 -2.85 -17.20 -6.03
CA SER A 123 -2.44 -18.40 -6.73
C SER A 123 -3.47 -18.80 -7.78
N ILE A 124 -3.03 -19.47 -8.84
CA ILE A 124 -3.92 -19.96 -9.90
C ILE A 124 -3.73 -21.47 -9.98
N LYS A 125 -4.83 -22.20 -9.84
CA LYS A 125 -4.88 -23.65 -9.96
C LYS A 125 -5.64 -24.02 -11.22
N LYS A 126 -5.05 -24.87 -12.07
CA LYS A 126 -5.74 -25.51 -13.18
C LYS A 126 -6.05 -26.95 -12.83
N GLU A 127 -7.32 -27.35 -12.90
CA GLU A 127 -7.79 -28.72 -12.74
C GLU A 127 -8.67 -29.06 -13.93
N GLY A 128 -8.18 -29.87 -14.88
CA GLY A 128 -8.88 -30.10 -16.14
C GLY A 128 -9.08 -28.80 -16.93
N GLU A 129 -10.32 -28.50 -17.32
CA GLU A 129 -10.71 -27.24 -17.99
C GLU A 129 -11.04 -26.09 -17.04
N LYS A 130 -10.94 -26.32 -15.73
CA LYS A 130 -11.25 -25.34 -14.69
C LYS A 130 -10.00 -24.61 -14.26
N PHE A 131 -10.02 -23.29 -14.32
CA PHE A 131 -9.06 -22.39 -13.69
C PHE A 131 -9.67 -21.79 -12.44
N THR A 132 -8.96 -21.88 -11.32
CA THR A 132 -9.37 -21.28 -10.04
C THR A 132 -8.29 -20.32 -9.59
N PHE A 133 -8.64 -19.04 -9.46
CA PHE A 133 -7.82 -18.01 -8.85
C PHE A 133 -8.15 -17.97 -7.37
N LEU A 134 -7.15 -18.18 -6.52
CA LEU A 134 -7.27 -18.18 -5.08
C LEU A 134 -6.54 -16.97 -4.50
N HIS A 135 -7.09 -16.41 -3.44
CA HIS A 135 -6.38 -15.48 -2.54
C HIS A 135 -6.33 -16.12 -1.16
N ASP A 136 -5.13 -16.34 -0.64
CA ASP A 136 -4.89 -17.03 0.64
C ASP A 136 -5.60 -18.41 0.72
N GLY A 137 -5.57 -19.16 -0.39
CA GLY A 137 -6.22 -20.46 -0.50
C GLY A 137 -7.75 -20.43 -0.64
N VAL A 138 -8.38 -19.24 -0.63
CA VAL A 138 -9.82 -19.08 -0.87
C VAL A 138 -10.07 -18.78 -2.34
N PRO A 139 -10.89 -19.58 -3.06
CA PRO A 139 -11.28 -19.29 -4.44
C PRO A 139 -11.97 -17.91 -4.54
N ARG A 140 -11.47 -17.06 -5.45
CA ARG A 140 -12.03 -15.74 -5.76
C ARG A 140 -12.62 -15.67 -7.16
N ILE A 141 -12.00 -16.35 -8.11
CA ILE A 141 -12.47 -16.41 -9.50
C ILE A 141 -12.37 -17.87 -9.95
N VAL A 142 -13.41 -18.38 -10.60
CA VAL A 142 -13.39 -19.69 -11.24
C VAL A 142 -13.78 -19.47 -12.69
N LEU A 143 -12.93 -19.88 -13.63
CA LEU A 143 -13.17 -19.80 -15.07
C LEU A 143 -13.17 -21.22 -15.66
N GLY A 144 -14.14 -21.55 -16.50
CA GLY A 144 -14.29 -22.87 -17.12
C GLY A 144 -15.19 -23.84 -16.35
N ASN A 145 -15.24 -25.09 -16.81
CA ASN A 145 -16.21 -26.13 -16.43
C ASN A 145 -17.64 -25.89 -16.96
N LEU A 146 -17.79 -25.87 -18.29
CA LEU A 146 -19.09 -25.74 -18.99
C LEU A 146 -19.94 -27.02 -18.95
N ASP A 147 -19.35 -28.18 -18.63
CA ASP A 147 -20.03 -29.48 -18.64
C ASP A 147 -20.88 -29.76 -17.39
N LYS A 148 -20.90 -28.83 -16.43
CA LYS A 148 -21.78 -28.89 -15.25
C LYS A 148 -22.85 -27.81 -15.31
N ALA A 149 -23.64 -27.79 -16.38
CA ALA A 149 -24.85 -26.99 -16.47
C ALA A 149 -25.92 -27.40 -15.43
N ASP A 150 -25.85 -28.62 -14.88
CA ASP A 150 -26.89 -29.18 -14.00
C ASP A 150 -26.57 -29.17 -12.49
N GLU A 151 -25.33 -28.87 -12.09
CA GLU A 151 -25.08 -28.54 -10.68
C GLU A 151 -25.45 -27.07 -10.51
N LYS A 152 -26.65 -26.80 -9.97
CA LYS A 152 -27.05 -25.48 -9.47
C LYS A 152 -25.89 -24.88 -8.68
N ILE A 153 -25.07 -24.08 -9.35
CA ILE A 153 -24.01 -23.36 -8.67
C ILE A 153 -24.75 -22.30 -7.87
N GLU A 154 -24.60 -22.33 -6.54
CA GLU A 154 -24.97 -21.22 -5.65
C GLU A 154 -24.10 -19.97 -5.93
N THR A 155 -23.61 -19.77 -7.15
CA THR A 155 -22.95 -18.55 -7.55
C THR A 155 -24.04 -17.51 -7.82
N PRO A 156 -23.99 -16.35 -7.14
CA PRO A 156 -24.99 -15.30 -7.30
C PRO A 156 -25.01 -14.69 -8.70
N PHE A 157 -23.96 -14.92 -9.50
CA PHE A 157 -23.76 -14.39 -10.83
C PHE A 157 -23.11 -15.45 -11.73
N ALA A 158 -23.73 -15.76 -12.86
CA ALA A 158 -23.19 -16.62 -13.90
C ALA A 158 -23.35 -15.94 -15.27
N VAL A 159 -22.36 -16.11 -16.15
CA VAL A 159 -22.42 -15.64 -17.55
C VAL A 159 -22.27 -16.84 -18.46
N GLU A 160 -23.30 -17.09 -19.27
CA GLU A 160 -23.36 -18.18 -20.24
C GLU A 160 -23.60 -17.58 -21.64
N GLY A 161 -22.56 -17.54 -22.47
CA GLY A 161 -22.61 -16.87 -23.77
C GLY A 161 -22.93 -15.38 -23.62
N ASP A 162 -24.01 -14.93 -24.28
CA ASP A 162 -24.50 -13.54 -24.20
C ASP A 162 -25.52 -13.33 -23.06
N GLN A 163 -25.76 -14.34 -22.23
CA GLN A 163 -26.77 -14.31 -21.17
C GLN A 163 -26.13 -14.22 -19.78
N VAL A 164 -26.65 -13.31 -18.96
CA VAL A 164 -26.29 -13.16 -17.56
C VAL A 164 -27.42 -13.70 -16.69
N SER A 165 -27.08 -14.64 -15.81
CA SER A 165 -28.01 -15.31 -14.89
C SER A 165 -27.71 -14.90 -13.45
N LEU A 166 -28.72 -14.41 -12.73
CA LEU A 166 -28.65 -14.15 -11.29
C LEU A 166 -29.50 -15.17 -10.52
N ALA A 167 -28.96 -15.70 -9.43
CA ALA A 167 -29.67 -16.66 -8.59
C ALA A 167 -30.86 -16.00 -7.88
N GLN A 168 -32.00 -16.70 -7.79
CA GLN A 168 -33.21 -16.17 -7.13
C GLN A 168 -32.96 -15.74 -5.69
N ALA A 169 -32.16 -16.49 -4.92
CA ALA A 169 -31.80 -16.10 -3.55
C ALA A 169 -31.03 -14.77 -3.47
N PHE A 170 -30.25 -14.41 -4.49
CA PHE A 170 -29.57 -13.13 -4.59
C PHE A 170 -30.54 -12.00 -4.94
N ILE A 171 -31.54 -12.27 -5.78
CA ILE A 171 -32.65 -11.36 -6.07
C ILE A 171 -33.49 -11.13 -4.81
N ASP A 172 -33.82 -12.19 -4.08
CA ASP A 172 -34.65 -12.14 -2.87
C ASP A 172 -33.94 -11.41 -1.71
N ALA A 173 -32.63 -11.56 -1.59
CA ALA A 173 -31.81 -10.80 -0.64
C ALA A 173 -31.51 -9.37 -1.12
N GLY A 174 -31.60 -9.14 -2.43
CA GLY A 174 -31.31 -7.87 -3.08
C GLY A 174 -32.36 -6.81 -2.73
N LYS A 175 -31.99 -5.86 -1.87
CA LYS A 175 -32.78 -4.66 -1.63
C LYS A 175 -32.30 -3.54 -2.54
N LEU A 176 -33.07 -3.24 -3.59
CA LEU A 176 -32.92 -1.98 -4.30
C LEU A 176 -33.35 -0.86 -3.36
N SER A 177 -32.44 0.10 -3.12
CA SER A 177 -32.78 1.30 -2.35
C SER A 177 -33.95 2.02 -3.03
N PRO A 178 -34.88 2.65 -2.29
CA PRO A 178 -36.02 3.38 -2.86
C PRO A 178 -35.64 4.50 -3.85
N VAL A 179 -34.37 4.89 -3.87
CA VAL A 179 -33.80 5.89 -4.77
C VAL A 179 -33.46 5.30 -6.15
N TRP A 180 -33.49 3.97 -6.31
CA TRP A 180 -33.19 3.31 -7.58
C TRP A 180 -34.48 2.91 -8.31
N GLY A 181 -34.59 3.32 -9.57
CA GLY A 181 -35.68 2.96 -10.46
C GLY A 181 -35.26 1.86 -11.44
N VAL A 182 -36.20 0.98 -11.76
CA VAL A 182 -36.03 -0.02 -12.82
C VAL A 182 -36.77 0.49 -14.06
N ARG A 183 -36.07 0.57 -15.19
CA ARG A 183 -36.70 0.79 -16.49
C ARG A 183 -37.23 -0.54 -17.00
N THR A 184 -38.50 -0.62 -17.32
CA THR A 184 -39.10 -1.76 -18.01
C THR A 184 -39.45 -1.40 -19.45
N THR A 185 -39.51 -2.39 -20.32
CA THR A 185 -40.02 -2.27 -21.69
C THR A 185 -40.87 -3.49 -22.01
N THR A 186 -41.70 -3.41 -23.04
CA THR A 186 -42.50 -4.56 -23.50
C THR A 186 -41.76 -5.24 -24.65
N ASN A 187 -41.49 -6.54 -24.53
CA ASN A 187 -40.86 -7.30 -25.59
C ASN A 187 -41.86 -7.62 -26.74
N ALA A 188 -41.36 -8.22 -27.82
CA ALA A 188 -42.19 -8.61 -28.97
C ALA A 188 -43.31 -9.63 -28.63
N ALA A 189 -43.21 -10.33 -27.50
CA ALA A 189 -44.22 -11.27 -27.00
C ALA A 189 -45.26 -10.61 -26.06
N GLY A 190 -45.22 -9.28 -25.91
CA GLY A 190 -46.13 -8.55 -25.04
C GLY A 190 -45.80 -8.62 -23.55
N GLN A 191 -44.63 -9.16 -23.17
CA GLN A 191 -44.21 -9.30 -21.79
C GLN A 191 -43.42 -8.07 -21.34
N THR A 192 -43.70 -7.60 -20.11
CA THR A 192 -42.88 -6.57 -19.47
C THR A 192 -41.54 -7.19 -19.06
N VAL A 193 -40.45 -6.70 -19.64
CA VAL A 193 -39.08 -7.12 -19.34
C VAL A 193 -38.28 -5.95 -18.78
N LEU A 194 -37.27 -6.27 -17.96
CA LEU A 194 -36.35 -5.28 -17.42
C LEU A 194 -35.41 -4.78 -18.53
N ALA A 195 -35.35 -3.47 -18.72
CA ALA A 195 -34.57 -2.80 -19.77
C ALA A 195 -33.45 -1.90 -19.23
N GLY A 196 -33.33 -1.78 -17.91
CA GLY A 196 -32.23 -1.05 -17.26
C GLY A 196 -32.50 -0.76 -15.78
N VAL A 197 -31.45 -0.39 -15.04
CA VAL A 197 -31.51 0.02 -13.63
C VAL A 197 -30.74 1.34 -13.50
N GLY A 198 -31.30 2.33 -12.80
CA GLY A 198 -30.66 3.63 -12.60
C GLY A 198 -31.10 4.33 -11.32
N ALA A 199 -30.25 5.21 -10.79
CA ALA A 199 -30.57 6.01 -9.61
C ALA A 199 -31.50 7.17 -10.00
N GLY A 200 -32.74 7.14 -9.52
CA GLY A 200 -33.74 8.18 -9.73
C GLY A 200 -33.69 9.23 -8.61
N LEU A 201 -32.92 10.30 -8.82
CA LEU A 201 -33.26 11.59 -8.22
C LEU A 201 -34.37 12.18 -9.07
N GLY A 202 -35.54 12.39 -8.45
CA GLY A 202 -36.82 12.46 -9.13
C GLY A 202 -36.90 13.47 -10.28
N CYS A 203 -37.09 12.96 -11.51
CA CYS A 203 -37.94 13.53 -12.55
C CYS A 203 -37.98 12.52 -13.70
N MET A 204 -39.16 12.06 -14.10
CA MET A 204 -39.34 11.39 -15.39
C MET A 204 -39.40 12.46 -16.48
N CYS A 205 -38.26 13.02 -16.87
CA CYS A 205 -38.03 13.74 -18.13
C CYS A 205 -36.51 13.88 -18.33
N GLU A 206 -36.01 13.32 -19.43
CA GLU A 206 -34.72 13.59 -20.10
C GLU A 206 -33.43 13.76 -19.26
N GLY A 207 -32.53 12.77 -19.36
CA GLY A 207 -31.07 12.95 -19.22
C GLY A 207 -30.51 13.11 -17.79
N GLY A 208 -30.35 12.00 -17.05
CA GLY A 208 -29.71 12.00 -15.73
C GLY A 208 -28.20 11.72 -15.78
N TYR A 209 -27.41 12.61 -15.18
CA TYR A 209 -25.96 12.57 -14.95
C TYR A 209 -25.53 11.46 -13.98
N THR A 210 -24.37 10.82 -14.18
CA THR A 210 -23.90 9.62 -13.45
C THR A 210 -22.75 9.89 -12.44
N GLY A 211 -22.84 10.96 -11.64
CA GLY A 211 -21.84 11.26 -10.59
C GLY A 211 -22.12 10.57 -9.25
N THR A 212 -21.05 10.15 -8.54
CA THR A 212 -21.07 9.36 -7.30
C THR A 212 -21.40 10.15 -6.00
N PRO A 213 -21.88 9.49 -4.92
CA PRO A 213 -22.57 10.11 -3.77
C PRO A 213 -21.70 10.75 -2.66
N ASP A 214 -20.41 11.00 -2.89
CA ASP A 214 -19.51 11.55 -1.85
C ASP A 214 -19.47 13.10 -1.80
N ASP A 215 -20.29 13.78 -2.61
CA ASP A 215 -20.42 15.24 -2.57
C ASP A 215 -21.36 15.75 -1.46
N LYS A 216 -21.41 15.07 -0.30
CA LYS A 216 -22.01 15.63 0.94
C LYS A 216 -21.01 16.41 1.79
N ALA A 217 -20.01 17.03 1.18
CA ALA A 217 -19.61 18.34 1.66
C ALA A 217 -20.69 19.30 1.16
N GLU A 218 -21.36 20.00 2.07
CA GLU A 218 -22.31 21.06 1.77
C GLU A 218 -21.56 22.16 0.98
N LYS A 219 -21.34 21.95 -0.32
CA LYS A 219 -20.87 22.97 -1.23
C LYS A 219 -22.06 23.89 -1.40
N ALA A 220 -22.03 25.01 -0.67
CA ALA A 220 -22.89 26.14 -0.93
C ALA A 220 -22.74 26.50 -2.42
N GLU A 221 -23.64 26.01 -3.27
CA GLU A 221 -23.73 26.46 -4.65
C GLU A 221 -24.21 27.91 -4.61
N VAL A 222 -23.25 28.84 -4.64
CA VAL A 222 -23.53 30.25 -4.79
C VAL A 222 -23.88 30.50 -6.25
N LYS A 223 -25.18 30.55 -6.54
CA LYS A 223 -25.69 30.95 -7.86
C LYS A 223 -25.31 32.41 -8.10
N ILE A 224 -24.36 32.64 -9.00
CA ILE A 224 -24.01 33.98 -9.48
C ILE A 224 -25.05 34.36 -10.53
N ASP A 225 -25.82 35.41 -10.26
CA ASP A 225 -26.79 35.95 -11.21
C ASP A 225 -26.05 36.79 -12.26
N CYS A 226 -25.74 36.18 -13.41
CA CYS A 226 -25.05 36.84 -14.52
C CYS A 226 -25.95 37.80 -15.33
N THR A 227 -27.18 38.09 -14.87
CA THR A 227 -28.09 39.03 -15.56
C THR A 227 -27.79 40.49 -15.26
N VAL A 228 -26.83 40.80 -14.38
CA VAL A 228 -26.45 42.17 -14.00
C VAL A 228 -25.10 42.55 -14.62
N ASP A 229 -24.93 43.84 -14.93
CA ASP A 229 -23.70 44.53 -15.40
C ASP A 229 -22.41 43.78 -15.06
N ALA A 230 -21.58 43.52 -16.07
CA ALA A 230 -20.33 42.75 -15.98
C ALA A 230 -19.41 43.20 -14.83
N SER A 231 -19.44 44.49 -14.47
CA SER A 231 -18.66 45.02 -13.33
C SER A 231 -19.14 44.46 -11.99
N LYS A 232 -20.45 44.27 -11.80
CA LYS A 232 -21.03 43.69 -10.58
C LYS A 232 -20.80 42.20 -10.48
N ALA A 233 -20.81 41.48 -11.61
CA ALA A 233 -20.47 40.05 -11.64
C ALA A 233 -18.99 39.83 -11.27
N LEU A 234 -18.09 40.69 -11.76
CA LEU A 234 -16.67 40.66 -11.40
C LEU A 234 -16.43 40.96 -9.91
N ASP A 235 -17.15 41.94 -9.34
CA ASP A 235 -17.07 42.24 -7.90
C ASP A 235 -17.54 41.07 -7.03
N GLN A 236 -18.61 40.38 -7.43
CA GLN A 236 -19.11 39.20 -6.71
C GLN A 236 -18.10 38.03 -6.76
N ILE A 237 -17.52 37.76 -7.94
CA ILE A 237 -16.47 36.75 -8.10
C ILE A 237 -15.24 37.10 -7.26
N SER A 238 -14.81 38.37 -7.29
CA SER A 238 -13.67 38.85 -6.49
C SER A 238 -13.90 38.67 -4.98
N LYS A 239 -15.11 39.00 -4.50
CA LYS A 239 -15.49 38.84 -3.09
C LYS A 239 -15.54 37.37 -2.67
N LEU A 240 -16.05 36.49 -3.53
CA LEU A 240 -16.07 35.04 -3.31
C LEU A 240 -14.66 34.44 -3.25
N ILE A 241 -13.79 34.80 -4.20
CA ILE A 241 -12.39 34.38 -4.21
C ILE A 241 -11.69 34.81 -2.92
N SER A 242 -11.92 36.04 -2.47
CA SER A 242 -11.35 36.59 -1.23
C SER A 242 -11.84 35.86 0.05
N THR A 243 -12.99 35.19 -0.01
CA THR A 243 -13.54 34.40 1.11
C THR A 243 -13.14 32.93 1.09
N THR A 244 -12.46 32.45 0.04
CA THR A 244 -12.02 31.06 -0.01
C THR A 244 -10.97 30.78 1.07
N GLU A 245 -11.00 29.58 1.63
CA GLU A 245 -9.98 29.11 2.59
C GLU A 245 -8.56 29.24 2.02
N LEU A 246 -8.42 29.09 0.70
CA LEU A 246 -7.16 29.30 -0.01
C LEU A 246 -6.69 30.75 0.07
N ALA A 247 -7.56 31.74 -0.20
CA ALA A 247 -7.19 33.15 -0.14
C ALA A 247 -6.83 33.60 1.29
N GLN A 248 -7.57 33.13 2.29
CA GLN A 248 -7.26 33.38 3.70
C GLN A 248 -5.94 32.73 4.12
N SER A 249 -5.67 31.51 3.63
CA SER A 249 -4.39 30.81 3.87
C SER A 249 -3.22 31.54 3.22
N ILE A 250 -3.41 32.10 2.02
CA ILE A 250 -2.38 32.89 1.32
C ILE A 250 -2.07 34.18 2.10
N GLU A 251 -3.09 34.92 2.56
CA GLU A 251 -2.84 36.14 3.34
C GLU A 251 -2.21 35.82 4.71
N SER A 252 -2.63 34.74 5.35
CA SER A 252 -2.00 34.25 6.60
C SER A 252 -0.53 33.87 6.38
N LEU A 253 -0.22 33.18 5.27
CA LEU A 253 1.16 32.84 4.90
C LEU A 253 2.00 34.08 4.64
N LYS A 254 1.45 35.08 3.94
CA LYS A 254 2.12 36.35 3.69
C LYS A 254 2.50 37.06 5.00
N VAL A 255 1.57 37.18 5.94
CA VAL A 255 1.84 37.78 7.27
C VAL A 255 2.93 37.00 8.03
N ARG A 256 2.92 35.66 7.95
CA ARG A 256 3.96 34.83 8.59
C ARG A 256 5.33 35.03 7.97
N ILE A 257 5.40 35.14 6.65
CA ILE A 257 6.66 35.40 5.92
C ILE A 257 7.22 36.78 6.31
N GLU A 258 6.37 37.82 6.34
CA GLU A 258 6.78 39.16 6.76
C GLU A 258 7.31 39.17 8.20
N HIS A 259 6.62 38.48 9.12
CA HIS A 259 7.05 38.37 10.51
C HIS A 259 8.40 37.63 10.65
N GLU A 260 8.59 36.53 9.93
CA GLU A 260 9.85 35.78 9.94
C GLU A 260 10.99 36.62 9.36
N HIS A 261 10.74 37.34 8.27
CA HIS A 261 11.72 38.24 7.67
C HIS A 261 12.15 39.33 8.67
N SER A 262 11.21 40.01 9.32
CA SER A 262 11.53 41.01 10.37
C SER A 262 12.30 40.40 11.55
N SER A 263 11.96 39.18 11.97
CA SER A 263 12.65 38.48 13.06
C SER A 263 14.09 38.14 12.70
N ARG A 264 14.34 37.70 11.46
CA ARG A 264 15.69 37.42 10.94
C ARG A 264 16.53 38.69 10.86
N VAL A 265 15.98 39.80 10.36
CA VAL A 265 16.67 41.10 10.35
C VAL A 265 17.08 41.53 11.76
N CYS A 266 16.18 41.41 12.73
CA CYS A 266 16.49 41.74 14.13
C CYS A 266 17.58 40.83 14.74
N ALA A 267 17.56 39.54 14.41
CA ALA A 267 18.59 38.60 14.83
C ALA A 267 19.96 38.94 14.21
N ASP A 268 19.99 39.29 12.93
CA ASP A 268 21.20 39.69 12.21
C ASP A 268 21.78 41.01 12.76
N ASP A 269 20.94 42.01 13.04
CA ASP A 269 21.35 43.25 13.71
C ASP A 269 21.95 42.97 15.08
N THR A 270 21.33 42.08 15.86
CA THR A 270 21.81 41.68 17.18
C THR A 270 23.16 40.96 17.09
N LEU A 271 23.33 40.05 16.13
CA LEU A 271 24.60 39.36 15.90
C LEU A 271 25.69 40.34 15.47
N SER A 272 25.36 41.26 14.56
CA SER A 272 26.26 42.33 14.11
C SER A 272 26.77 43.17 15.29
N CYS A 273 25.87 43.63 16.17
CA CYS A 273 26.27 44.36 17.38
C CYS A 273 27.18 43.53 18.30
N ARG A 274 26.89 42.24 18.49
CA ARG A 274 27.73 41.35 19.32
C ARG A 274 29.11 41.16 18.72
N ILE A 275 29.22 41.01 17.40
CA ILE A 275 30.50 40.90 16.69
C ILE A 275 31.30 42.19 16.90
N SER A 276 30.70 43.37 16.67
CA SER A 276 31.38 44.64 16.90
C SER A 276 31.86 44.83 18.35
N ALA A 277 31.07 44.37 19.34
CA ALA A 277 31.48 44.41 20.74
C ALA A 277 32.69 43.49 21.03
N VAL A 278 32.71 42.29 20.45
CA VAL A 278 33.85 41.36 20.56
C VAL A 278 35.09 41.93 19.89
N GLU A 279 34.96 42.51 18.70
CA GLU A 279 36.07 43.16 17.99
C GLU A 279 36.64 44.34 18.78
N ALA A 280 35.80 45.18 19.38
CA ALA A 280 36.23 46.27 20.24
C ALA A 280 36.96 45.77 21.50
N GLY A 281 36.48 44.67 22.10
CA GLY A 281 37.14 44.00 23.22
C GLY A 281 38.52 43.45 22.87
N LEU A 282 38.63 42.76 21.72
CA LEU A 282 39.89 42.24 21.19
C LEU A 282 40.90 43.35 20.91
N ASN A 283 40.48 44.44 20.27
CA ASN A 283 41.33 45.59 20.00
C ASN A 283 41.83 46.25 21.30
N SER A 284 40.97 46.34 22.32
CA SER A 284 41.35 46.88 23.64
C SER A 284 42.36 45.99 24.37
N LEU A 285 42.24 44.66 24.24
CA LEU A 285 43.21 43.69 24.78
C LEU A 285 44.56 43.80 24.07
N ARG A 286 44.54 43.91 22.74
CA ARG A 286 45.75 44.09 21.92
C ARG A 286 46.50 45.38 22.24
N ALA A 287 45.79 46.46 22.56
CA ALA A 287 46.39 47.74 22.94
C ALA A 287 47.02 47.74 24.35
N LYS A 288 46.74 46.73 25.18
CA LYS A 288 47.29 46.57 26.54
C LYS A 288 48.49 45.62 26.61
N GLN A 289 48.87 45.01 25.49
CA GLN A 289 50.10 44.20 25.32
C GLN A 289 51.18 45.04 24.65
#